data_AF-A0A0F9XKN4-F1
#
_entry.id   AF-A0A0F9XKN4-F1
#
_cell.length_a   1.000
_cell.length_b   1.000
_cell.length_c   1.000
_cell.angle_alpha   90.00
_cell.angle_beta   90.00
_cell.angle_gamma   90.00
#
_symmetry.space_group_name_H-M   'P 1'
#
loop_
_entity.id
_entity.type
_entity.pdbx_description
1 polymer ?
#
loop_
_entity_poly.entity_id
_entity_poly.type
_entity_poly.pdbx_seq_one_letter_code
_entity_poly.pdbx_strand_id
1 'polypeptide(L)'
;MPLPISPAQTATISPQAVEFLSAAEGIPIEAIQAVTVTRQAFHAAEEPVEESLIEKFNLKIENITMGGIPVLIIGSSSPDPKYQGRVIFDIHGGGFVMGTARERTALMIAGELGLTVYSVDYDLSPEVKYPIAIEQCLTVYREMILKFGAKNIVGLSSSAGGQIMLSLIVRAQREGLELPAALAFYTPNTDLSGVGDSNVFNDGRDLVDNNVLVGAMSTLYAGGVDLKDGLLSPIYAELSGPFPPTVINTGTRDLLLSQCVRLYWKLREAGGKTELLVSEGMWHGFNWELELPEGIRARKAVYSFITSVLDEM
;
A
#
# COMPACT_ATOMS: atom_id res chain seq x y z
N MET A 1 4.49 25.36 -0.59
CA MET A 1 3.22 26.09 -0.85
C MET A 1 2.09 25.12 -0.55
N PRO A 2 1.06 25.51 0.20
CA PRO A 2 -0.06 24.63 0.53
C PRO A 2 -0.77 24.13 -0.74
N LEU A 3 -1.36 22.93 -0.66
CA LEU A 3 -1.98 22.30 -1.82
C LEU A 3 -3.22 23.10 -2.27
N PRO A 4 -3.32 23.49 -3.56
CA PRO A 4 -4.37 24.38 -4.03
C PRO A 4 -5.75 23.72 -3.91
N ILE A 5 -6.69 24.42 -3.27
CA ILE A 5 -8.09 24.01 -3.16
C ILE A 5 -9.02 25.22 -3.25
N SER A 6 -10.03 25.14 -4.11
CA SER A 6 -11.02 26.21 -4.28
C SER A 6 -12.12 26.14 -3.18
N PRO A 7 -12.80 27.26 -2.87
CA PRO A 7 -13.92 27.26 -1.92
C PRO A 7 -15.06 26.29 -2.27
N ALA A 8 -15.29 26.05 -3.57
CA ALA A 8 -16.30 25.08 -4.01
C ALA A 8 -15.86 23.64 -3.69
N GLN A 9 -14.57 23.33 -3.83
CA GLN A 9 -14.03 22.02 -3.48
C GLN A 9 -14.01 21.80 -1.96
N THR A 10 -13.69 22.83 -1.16
CA THR A 10 -13.72 22.70 0.31
C THR A 10 -15.11 22.33 0.84
N ALA A 11 -16.18 22.68 0.12
CA ALA A 11 -17.55 22.32 0.50
C ALA A 11 -17.90 20.84 0.30
N THR A 12 -17.05 20.08 -0.39
CA THR A 12 -17.29 18.67 -0.72
C THR A 12 -16.59 17.67 0.21
N ILE A 13 -15.75 18.18 1.12
CA ILE A 13 -14.91 17.39 2.02
C ILE A 13 -15.07 17.86 3.47
N SER A 14 -14.62 17.04 4.41
CA SER A 14 -14.67 17.35 5.83
C SER A 14 -13.80 18.56 6.19
N PRO A 15 -14.15 19.30 7.27
CA PRO A 15 -13.29 20.36 7.80
C PRO A 15 -11.86 19.89 8.11
N GLN A 16 -11.68 18.66 8.58
CA GLN A 16 -10.39 18.03 8.84
C GLN A 16 -9.56 17.88 7.56
N ALA A 17 -10.20 17.47 6.45
CA ALA A 17 -9.54 17.41 5.15
C ALA A 17 -9.14 18.79 4.64
N VAL A 18 -10.01 19.80 4.84
CA VAL A 18 -9.69 21.20 4.48
C VAL A 18 -8.51 21.71 5.29
N GLU A 19 -8.51 21.45 6.60
CA GLU A 19 -7.43 21.84 7.51
C GLU A 19 -6.11 21.20 7.10
N PHE A 20 -6.11 19.89 6.84
CA PHE A 20 -4.94 19.17 6.36
C PHE A 20 -4.41 19.78 5.06
N LEU A 21 -5.24 19.91 4.02
CA LEU A 21 -4.82 20.44 2.72
C LEU A 21 -4.32 21.89 2.80
N SER A 22 -4.83 22.68 3.75
CA SER A 22 -4.42 24.07 3.96
C SER A 22 -3.08 24.20 4.69
N ALA A 23 -2.71 23.19 5.49
CA ALA A 23 -1.49 23.17 6.28
C ALA A 23 -0.36 22.35 5.64
N ALA A 24 -0.71 21.33 4.86
CA ALA A 24 0.24 20.39 4.31
C ALA A 24 1.15 21.03 3.26
N GLU A 25 2.43 20.73 3.37
CA GLU A 25 3.43 21.02 2.34
C GLU A 25 3.79 19.71 1.63
N GLY A 26 3.96 19.76 0.30
CA GLY A 26 4.41 18.60 -0.47
C GLY A 26 5.82 18.16 -0.06
N ILE A 27 6.17 16.89 -0.32
CA ILE A 27 7.48 16.33 0.01
C ILE A 27 8.55 16.93 -0.93
N PRO A 28 9.56 17.68 -0.43
CA PRO A 28 10.54 18.33 -1.29
C PRO A 28 11.48 17.33 -2.00
N ILE A 29 11.75 17.59 -3.28
CA ILE A 29 12.57 16.73 -4.17
C ILE A 29 14.01 16.53 -3.66
N GLU A 30 14.59 17.57 -3.05
CA GLU A 30 15.98 17.59 -2.56
C GLU A 30 16.25 16.54 -1.47
N ALA A 31 15.20 16.08 -0.79
CA ALA A 31 15.27 15.03 0.22
C ALA A 31 15.85 13.72 -0.37
N ILE A 32 15.53 13.38 -1.61
CA ILE A 32 15.86 12.06 -2.17
C ILE A 32 17.35 11.93 -2.57
N GLN A 33 18.05 13.03 -2.76
CA GLN A 33 19.50 13.01 -3.05
C GLN A 33 20.35 12.56 -1.85
N ALA A 34 19.77 12.60 -0.64
CA ALA A 34 20.36 12.06 0.59
C ALA A 34 19.42 11.04 1.23
N VAL A 35 19.25 9.88 0.57
CA VAL A 35 18.31 8.80 0.99
C VAL A 35 18.39 8.50 2.49
N THR A 36 19.60 8.45 3.07
CA THR A 36 19.79 8.23 4.51
C THR A 36 19.15 9.33 5.37
N VAL A 37 19.31 10.60 5.00
CA VAL A 37 18.71 11.74 5.72
C VAL A 37 17.18 11.70 5.60
N THR A 38 16.67 11.38 4.41
CA THR A 38 15.22 11.23 4.19
C THR A 38 14.62 10.09 4.99
N ARG A 39 15.28 8.93 5.05
CA ARG A 39 14.84 7.81 5.91
C ARG A 39 14.81 8.21 7.38
N GLN A 40 15.84 8.90 7.87
CA GLN A 40 15.90 9.36 9.26
C GLN A 40 14.80 10.36 9.58
N ALA A 41 14.57 11.34 8.69
CA ALA A 41 13.51 12.33 8.86
C ALA A 41 12.12 11.69 8.80
N PHE A 42 11.89 10.78 7.84
CA PHE A 42 10.64 10.03 7.72
C PHE A 42 10.38 9.18 8.96
N HIS A 43 11.36 8.39 9.40
CA HIS A 43 11.24 7.58 10.62
C HIS A 43 10.96 8.45 11.86
N ALA A 44 11.68 9.56 12.04
CA ALA A 44 11.47 10.45 13.18
C ALA A 44 10.07 11.11 13.18
N ALA A 45 9.47 11.31 12.01
CA ALA A 45 8.11 11.82 11.88
C ALA A 45 7.04 10.75 12.13
N GLU A 46 7.29 9.51 11.68
CA GLU A 46 6.34 8.39 11.78
C GLU A 46 6.34 7.73 13.16
N GLU A 47 7.51 7.55 13.78
CA GLU A 47 7.69 6.78 15.02
C GLU A 47 6.73 7.22 16.15
N PRO A 48 6.54 8.54 16.46
CA PRO A 48 5.58 8.95 17.49
C PRO A 48 4.13 8.56 17.16
N VAL A 49 3.75 8.59 15.88
CA VAL A 49 2.40 8.22 15.44
C VAL A 49 2.22 6.71 15.51
N GLU A 50 3.22 5.94 15.08
CA GLU A 50 3.21 4.49 15.18
C GLU A 50 3.13 4.02 16.64
N GLU A 51 3.93 4.58 17.55
CA GLU A 51 3.86 4.28 18.99
C GLU A 51 2.47 4.63 19.56
N SER A 52 1.90 5.78 19.16
CA SER A 52 0.56 6.15 19.58
C SER A 52 -0.51 5.16 19.09
N LEU A 53 -0.39 4.63 17.87
CA LEU A 53 -1.30 3.59 17.35
C LEU A 53 -1.13 2.27 18.10
N ILE A 54 0.11 1.86 18.38
CA ILE A 54 0.42 0.65 19.16
C ILE A 54 -0.19 0.75 20.56
N GLU A 55 -0.04 1.88 21.25
CA GLU A 55 -0.64 2.10 22.56
C GLU A 55 -2.17 2.15 22.48
N LYS A 56 -2.74 2.94 21.56
CA LYS A 56 -4.19 3.12 21.40
C LYS A 56 -4.92 1.81 21.17
N PHE A 57 -4.34 0.91 20.37
CA PHE A 57 -4.94 -0.39 20.06
C PHE A 57 -4.39 -1.53 20.91
N ASN A 58 -3.48 -1.24 21.84
CA ASN A 58 -2.79 -2.22 22.69
C ASN A 58 -2.23 -3.38 21.83
N LEU A 59 -1.48 -3.03 20.78
CA LEU A 59 -0.93 -3.98 19.82
C LEU A 59 0.28 -4.70 20.41
N LYS A 60 0.41 -5.99 20.10
CA LYS A 60 1.60 -6.78 20.43
C LYS A 60 2.47 -6.89 19.20
N ILE A 61 3.71 -6.45 19.35
CA ILE A 61 4.69 -6.43 18.26
C ILE A 61 5.75 -7.51 18.53
N GLU A 62 5.97 -8.38 17.57
CA GLU A 62 7.01 -9.43 17.63
C GLU A 62 7.82 -9.43 16.34
N ASN A 63 9.15 -9.37 16.46
CA ASN A 63 10.06 -9.51 15.34
C ASN A 63 10.38 -10.99 15.12
N ILE A 64 10.15 -11.47 13.90
CA ILE A 64 10.49 -12.83 13.48
C ILE A 64 11.27 -12.81 12.16
N THR A 65 11.59 -14.01 11.67
CA THR A 65 12.15 -14.20 10.34
C THR A 65 11.39 -15.31 9.63
N MET A 66 11.04 -15.11 8.36
CA MET A 66 10.42 -16.11 7.50
C MET A 66 11.28 -16.29 6.23
N GLY A 67 11.83 -17.48 6.03
CA GLY A 67 12.73 -17.74 4.90
C GLY A 67 13.99 -16.86 4.88
N GLY A 68 14.47 -16.44 6.06
CA GLY A 68 15.61 -15.53 6.19
C GLY A 68 15.26 -14.03 6.08
N ILE A 69 13.99 -13.69 5.79
CA ILE A 69 13.53 -12.31 5.63
C ILE A 69 12.92 -11.80 6.94
N PRO A 70 13.28 -10.60 7.43
CA PRO A 70 12.66 -10.01 8.61
C PRO A 70 11.17 -9.74 8.39
N VAL A 71 10.36 -10.11 9.38
CA VAL A 71 8.90 -9.91 9.37
C VAL A 71 8.45 -9.45 10.75
N LEU A 72 7.60 -8.44 10.78
CA LEU A 72 6.93 -7.98 11.99
C LEU A 72 5.56 -8.64 12.13
N ILE A 73 5.34 -9.34 13.24
CA ILE A 73 3.99 -9.76 13.63
C ILE A 73 3.36 -8.64 14.45
N ILE A 74 2.23 -8.14 13.97
CA ILE A 74 1.40 -7.15 14.65
C ILE A 74 0.11 -7.86 15.06
N GLY A 75 0.01 -8.19 16.34
CA GLY A 75 -1.15 -8.86 16.92
C GLY A 75 -2.10 -7.87 17.61
N SER A 76 -3.40 -8.04 17.39
CA SER A 76 -4.42 -7.39 18.22
C SER A 76 -4.44 -7.99 19.63
N SER A 77 -4.67 -7.16 20.64
CA SER A 77 -4.96 -7.64 22.00
C SER A 77 -6.37 -8.22 22.15
N SER A 78 -7.25 -7.96 21.18
CA SER A 78 -8.63 -8.44 21.14
C SER A 78 -8.94 -9.07 19.78
N PRO A 79 -8.30 -10.19 19.43
CA PRO A 79 -8.54 -10.85 18.14
C PRO A 79 -9.99 -11.32 18.05
N ASP A 80 -10.64 -11.10 16.91
CA ASP A 80 -11.98 -11.63 16.67
C ASP A 80 -11.91 -13.16 16.49
N PRO A 81 -12.53 -13.97 17.36
CA PRO A 81 -12.50 -15.43 17.24
C PRO A 81 -13.03 -15.94 15.90
N LYS A 82 -13.91 -15.17 15.23
CA LYS A 82 -14.47 -15.51 13.92
C LYS A 82 -13.39 -15.65 12.85
N TYR A 83 -12.33 -14.85 12.93
CA TYR A 83 -11.26 -14.85 11.94
C TYR A 83 -9.98 -15.52 12.46
N GLN A 84 -10.08 -16.37 13.49
CA GLN A 84 -8.95 -17.12 13.99
C GLN A 84 -8.30 -17.94 12.87
N GLY A 85 -6.98 -17.79 12.70
CA GLY A 85 -6.22 -18.45 11.64
C GLY A 85 -6.22 -17.73 10.30
N ARG A 86 -7.03 -16.67 10.12
CA ARG A 86 -6.91 -15.73 9.00
C ARG A 86 -5.86 -14.66 9.36
N VAL A 87 -4.99 -14.34 8.42
CA VAL A 87 -3.88 -13.40 8.62
C VAL A 87 -3.80 -12.39 7.48
N ILE A 88 -3.28 -11.20 7.79
CA ILE A 88 -2.89 -10.22 6.80
C ILE A 88 -1.42 -10.43 6.43
N PHE A 89 -1.12 -10.48 5.15
CA PHE A 89 0.24 -10.38 4.60
C PHE A 89 0.43 -8.95 4.10
N ASP A 90 1.21 -8.16 4.83
CA ASP A 90 1.40 -6.73 4.55
C ASP A 90 2.74 -6.45 3.89
N ILE A 91 2.71 -5.57 2.88
CA ILE A 91 3.90 -5.02 2.23
C ILE A 91 3.76 -3.49 2.24
N HIS A 92 4.63 -2.85 3.02
CA HIS A 92 4.58 -1.41 3.24
C HIS A 92 4.97 -0.58 2.00
N GLY A 93 4.50 0.66 1.98
CA GLY A 93 4.82 1.69 1.00
C GLY A 93 6.17 2.35 1.26
N GLY A 94 6.28 3.66 1.04
CA GLY A 94 7.53 4.41 1.23
C GLY A 94 8.42 4.45 -0.01
N GLY A 95 7.85 4.30 -1.21
CA GLY A 95 8.57 4.56 -2.44
C GLY A 95 9.81 3.69 -2.65
N PHE A 96 9.82 2.45 -2.15
CA PHE A 96 10.96 1.53 -2.23
C PHE A 96 12.24 1.97 -1.50
N VAL A 97 12.30 3.20 -0.98
CA VAL A 97 13.51 3.82 -0.42
C VAL A 97 13.35 4.23 1.04
N MET A 98 12.16 4.16 1.60
CA MET A 98 11.84 4.46 3.00
C MET A 98 10.63 3.63 3.44
N GLY A 99 10.14 3.85 4.66
CA GLY A 99 9.11 3.03 5.27
C GLY A 99 9.69 1.86 6.05
N THR A 100 8.84 1.21 6.85
CA THR A 100 9.18 0.02 7.65
C THR A 100 7.96 -0.89 7.73
N ALA A 101 8.16 -2.11 8.23
CA ALA A 101 7.07 -3.03 8.57
C ALA A 101 6.10 -2.54 9.67
N ARG A 102 6.34 -1.36 10.27
CA ARG A 102 5.43 -0.71 11.25
C ARG A 102 4.44 0.27 10.60
N GLU A 103 4.30 0.28 9.28
CA GLU A 103 3.43 1.24 8.58
C GLU A 103 2.03 1.34 9.23
N ARG A 104 1.53 2.58 9.33
CA ARG A 104 0.22 2.89 9.93
C ARG A 104 -0.93 2.04 9.39
N THR A 105 -0.94 1.69 8.10
CA THR A 105 -1.98 0.82 7.50
C THR A 105 -2.04 -0.54 8.19
N ALA A 106 -0.88 -1.16 8.46
CA ALA A 106 -0.76 -2.44 9.13
C ALA A 106 -1.17 -2.36 10.60
N LEU A 107 -0.75 -1.31 11.31
CA LEU A 107 -1.14 -1.09 12.71
C LEU A 107 -2.65 -0.86 12.84
N MET A 108 -3.24 -0.04 11.97
CA MET A 108 -4.67 0.26 11.99
C MET A 108 -5.52 -0.95 11.65
N ILE A 109 -5.18 -1.77 10.64
CA ILE A 109 -5.99 -2.97 10.37
C ILE A 109 -5.91 -3.98 11.52
N ALA A 110 -4.73 -4.12 12.17
CA ALA A 110 -4.59 -4.98 13.33
C ALA A 110 -5.46 -4.50 14.49
N GLY A 111 -5.47 -3.19 14.75
CA GLY A 111 -6.24 -2.59 15.85
C GLY A 111 -7.74 -2.48 15.58
N GLU A 112 -8.14 -2.08 14.37
CA GLU A 112 -9.53 -1.80 13.99
C GLU A 112 -10.28 -3.07 13.56
N LEU A 113 -9.61 -4.05 12.91
CA LEU A 113 -10.24 -5.29 12.43
C LEU A 113 -9.89 -6.52 13.27
N GLY A 114 -8.86 -6.45 14.12
CA GLY A 114 -8.50 -7.54 15.03
C GLY A 114 -7.78 -8.72 14.37
N LEU A 115 -7.30 -8.56 13.13
CA LEU A 115 -6.52 -9.58 12.42
C LEU A 115 -5.03 -9.47 12.74
N THR A 116 -4.35 -10.62 12.85
CA THR A 116 -2.89 -10.63 12.96
C THR A 116 -2.25 -10.28 11.61
N VAL A 117 -1.35 -9.31 11.62
CA VAL A 117 -0.61 -8.88 10.43
C VAL A 117 0.81 -9.42 10.47
N TYR A 118 1.27 -9.93 9.34
CA TYR A 118 2.66 -10.27 9.04
C TYR A 118 3.15 -9.24 8.03
N SER A 119 3.82 -8.19 8.51
CA SER A 119 4.35 -7.12 7.67
C SER A 119 5.82 -7.37 7.35
N VAL A 120 6.17 -7.37 6.07
CA VAL A 120 7.53 -7.67 5.61
C VAL A 120 8.40 -6.43 5.69
N ASP A 121 9.55 -6.53 6.36
CA ASP A 121 10.56 -5.48 6.40
C ASP A 121 11.60 -5.75 5.30
N TYR A 122 11.20 -5.48 4.05
CA TYR A 122 12.01 -5.79 2.87
C TYR A 122 13.17 -4.79 2.69
N ASP A 123 14.24 -5.24 2.02
CA ASP A 123 15.40 -4.38 1.80
C ASP A 123 15.06 -3.23 0.84
N LEU A 124 15.56 -2.04 1.18
CA LEU A 124 15.23 -0.80 0.49
C LEU A 124 16.30 -0.39 -0.53
N SER A 125 15.87 0.35 -1.55
CA SER A 125 16.76 1.01 -2.50
C SER A 125 17.36 2.30 -1.94
N PRO A 126 18.59 2.68 -2.32
CA PRO A 126 19.40 2.11 -3.41
C PRO A 126 20.34 0.95 -3.03
N GLU A 127 20.38 0.53 -1.77
CA GLU A 127 21.25 -0.55 -1.29
C GLU A 127 20.98 -1.86 -2.03
N VAL A 128 19.70 -2.16 -2.23
CA VAL A 128 19.23 -3.19 -3.14
C VAL A 128 18.38 -2.57 -4.25
N LYS A 129 18.28 -3.24 -5.39
CA LYS A 129 17.47 -2.78 -6.53
C LYS A 129 16.44 -3.83 -6.91
N TYR A 130 15.50 -3.44 -7.75
CA TYR A 130 14.62 -4.39 -8.43
C TYR A 130 15.43 -5.58 -9.00
N PRO A 131 14.99 -6.85 -8.82
CA PRO A 131 13.73 -7.29 -8.21
C PRO A 131 13.85 -7.76 -6.74
N ILE A 132 14.89 -7.37 -5.99
CA ILE A 132 15.21 -7.99 -4.67
C ILE A 132 14.03 -7.96 -3.70
N ALA A 133 13.38 -6.82 -3.50
CA ALA A 133 12.22 -6.71 -2.60
C ALA A 133 11.07 -7.65 -2.99
N ILE A 134 10.83 -7.85 -4.30
CA ILE A 134 9.80 -8.78 -4.79
C ILE A 134 10.16 -10.22 -4.42
N GLU A 135 11.41 -10.62 -4.60
CA GLU A 135 11.88 -11.96 -4.26
C GLU A 135 11.85 -12.23 -2.75
N GLN A 136 12.15 -11.22 -1.92
CA GLN A 136 12.03 -11.31 -0.47
C GLN A 136 10.57 -11.48 -0.03
N CYS A 137 9.66 -10.64 -0.52
CA CYS A 137 8.24 -10.77 -0.22
C CYS A 137 7.66 -12.09 -0.74
N LEU A 138 8.08 -12.57 -1.92
CA LEU A 138 7.65 -13.86 -2.46
C LEU A 138 8.16 -15.03 -1.60
N THR A 139 9.37 -14.93 -1.06
CA THR A 139 9.93 -15.90 -0.10
C THR A 139 9.08 -15.97 1.17
N VAL A 140 8.73 -14.82 1.76
CA VAL A 140 7.81 -14.76 2.92
C VAL A 140 6.44 -15.34 2.56
N TYR A 141 5.89 -14.99 1.40
CA TYR A 141 4.58 -15.48 0.97
C TYR A 141 4.54 -17.01 0.85
N ARG A 142 5.60 -17.64 0.31
CA ARG A 142 5.72 -19.11 0.25
C ARG A 142 5.70 -19.73 1.65
N GLU A 143 6.44 -19.18 2.60
CA GLU A 143 6.44 -19.62 4.00
C GLU A 143 5.07 -19.44 4.65
N MET A 144 4.37 -18.35 4.36
CA MET A 144 3.01 -18.12 4.85
C MET A 144 2.00 -19.10 4.26
N ILE A 145 2.09 -19.45 2.96
CA ILE A 145 1.26 -20.50 2.36
C ILE A 145 1.46 -21.82 3.10
N LEU A 146 2.71 -22.21 3.37
CA LEU A 146 3.00 -23.44 4.10
C LEU A 146 2.45 -23.43 5.53
N LYS A 147 2.48 -22.27 6.20
CA LYS A 147 2.04 -22.11 7.59
C LYS A 147 0.52 -22.00 7.75
N PHE A 148 -0.15 -21.27 6.85
CA PHE A 148 -1.56 -20.91 6.99
C PHE A 148 -2.46 -21.47 5.90
N GLY A 149 -1.91 -21.81 4.73
CA GLY A 149 -2.67 -22.03 3.50
C GLY A 149 -3.05 -20.70 2.84
N ALA A 150 -2.93 -20.62 1.50
CA ALA A 150 -3.14 -19.37 0.75
C ALA A 150 -4.51 -18.74 1.00
N LYS A 151 -5.54 -19.58 1.15
CA LYS A 151 -6.92 -19.17 1.40
C LYS A 151 -7.17 -18.59 2.80
N ASN A 152 -6.19 -18.60 3.68
CA ASN A 152 -6.24 -17.91 4.98
C ASN A 152 -5.45 -16.60 5.01
N ILE A 153 -4.90 -16.19 3.87
CA ILE A 153 -4.08 -14.98 3.75
C ILE A 153 -4.86 -13.92 2.98
N VAL A 154 -4.86 -12.70 3.48
CA VAL A 154 -5.29 -11.50 2.74
C VAL A 154 -4.07 -10.62 2.52
N GLY A 155 -3.77 -10.29 1.27
CA GLY A 155 -2.70 -9.34 0.96
C GLY A 155 -3.15 -7.92 1.25
N LEU A 156 -2.34 -7.18 1.99
CA LEU A 156 -2.48 -5.75 2.23
C LEU A 156 -1.23 -5.05 1.72
N SER A 157 -1.41 -3.91 1.07
CA SER A 157 -0.27 -3.10 0.68
C SER A 157 -0.67 -1.66 0.42
N SER A 158 0.32 -0.77 0.48
CA SER A 158 0.16 0.64 0.16
C SER A 158 1.22 1.10 -0.84
N SER A 159 0.90 2.07 -1.69
CA SER A 159 1.88 2.79 -2.53
C SER A 159 2.86 1.86 -3.26
N ALA A 160 4.17 1.97 -2.98
CA ALA A 160 5.23 1.09 -3.50
C ALA A 160 5.04 -0.40 -3.15
N GLY A 161 4.56 -0.72 -1.96
CA GLY A 161 4.22 -2.10 -1.59
C GLY A 161 3.11 -2.68 -2.47
N GLY A 162 2.22 -1.83 -2.99
CA GLY A 162 1.19 -2.22 -3.97
C GLY A 162 1.79 -2.71 -5.29
N GLN A 163 2.91 -2.13 -5.72
CA GLN A 163 3.68 -2.66 -6.84
C GLN A 163 4.26 -4.03 -6.52
N ILE A 164 4.95 -4.16 -5.38
CA ILE A 164 5.63 -5.39 -4.99
C ILE A 164 4.63 -6.53 -4.86
N MET A 165 3.51 -6.28 -4.19
CA MET A 165 2.40 -7.24 -4.03
C MET A 165 1.85 -7.66 -5.39
N LEU A 166 1.55 -6.73 -6.29
CA LEU A 166 1.00 -7.09 -7.60
C LEU A 166 2.00 -7.89 -8.46
N SER A 167 3.28 -7.51 -8.46
CA SER A 167 4.35 -8.26 -9.13
C SER A 167 4.55 -9.66 -8.54
N LEU A 168 4.47 -9.78 -7.21
CA LEU A 168 4.50 -11.05 -6.51
C LEU A 168 3.33 -11.95 -6.93
N ILE A 169 2.10 -11.41 -7.04
CA ILE A 169 0.94 -12.19 -7.49
C ILE A 169 1.09 -12.64 -8.95
N VAL A 170 1.60 -11.76 -9.84
CA VAL A 170 1.93 -12.14 -11.22
C VAL A 170 2.96 -13.28 -11.24
N ARG A 171 3.99 -13.21 -10.38
CA ARG A 171 5.01 -14.25 -10.27
C ARG A 171 4.43 -15.55 -9.72
N ALA A 172 3.60 -15.47 -8.68
CA ALA A 172 2.91 -16.60 -8.08
C ALA A 172 2.03 -17.34 -9.11
N GLN A 173 1.28 -16.60 -9.94
CA GLN A 173 0.50 -17.19 -11.04
C GLN A 173 1.39 -17.95 -12.04
N ARG A 174 2.51 -17.35 -12.47
CA ARG A 174 3.46 -17.97 -13.41
C ARG A 174 4.11 -19.23 -12.85
N GLU A 175 4.32 -19.27 -11.52
CA GLU A 175 4.91 -20.41 -10.81
C GLU A 175 3.88 -21.46 -10.36
N GLY A 176 2.57 -21.21 -10.58
CA GLY A 176 1.50 -22.12 -10.17
C GLY A 176 1.28 -22.17 -8.65
N LEU A 177 1.67 -21.12 -7.92
CA LEU A 177 1.39 -21.00 -6.49
C LEU A 177 -0.10 -20.68 -6.26
N GLU A 178 -0.65 -21.18 -5.15
CA GLU A 178 -1.97 -20.77 -4.72
C GLU A 178 -1.99 -19.29 -4.36
N LEU A 179 -3.05 -18.58 -4.74
CA LEU A 179 -3.21 -17.14 -4.54
C LEU A 179 -4.01 -16.83 -3.25
N PRO A 180 -3.80 -15.65 -2.63
CA PRO A 180 -4.46 -15.30 -1.36
C PRO A 180 -5.97 -15.24 -1.51
N ALA A 181 -6.68 -15.21 -0.37
CA ALA A 181 -8.13 -15.09 -0.33
C ALA A 181 -8.63 -13.77 -0.93
N ALA A 182 -7.92 -12.68 -0.64
CA ALA A 182 -8.23 -11.34 -1.15
C ALA A 182 -6.97 -10.46 -1.18
N LEU A 183 -7.08 -9.32 -1.87
CA LEU A 183 -6.08 -8.27 -1.91
C LEU A 183 -6.71 -6.92 -1.58
N ALA A 184 -6.03 -6.11 -0.78
CA ALA A 184 -6.40 -4.74 -0.45
C ALA A 184 -5.23 -3.82 -0.78
N PHE A 185 -5.45 -2.90 -1.71
CA PHE A 185 -4.47 -1.92 -2.14
C PHE A 185 -4.88 -0.52 -1.70
N TYR A 186 -4.01 0.15 -0.97
CA TYR A 186 -4.13 1.57 -0.67
C TYR A 186 -3.21 2.34 -1.63
N THR A 187 -3.81 3.07 -2.57
CA THR A 187 -3.11 3.92 -3.55
C THR A 187 -1.89 3.25 -4.22
N PRO A 188 -2.03 2.08 -4.88
CA PRO A 188 -0.89 1.30 -5.36
C PRO A 188 -0.15 1.96 -6.54
N ASN A 189 1.19 1.98 -6.49
CA ASN A 189 2.06 2.53 -7.54
C ASN A 189 2.43 1.48 -8.61
N THR A 190 1.44 1.01 -9.36
CA THR A 190 1.57 -0.14 -10.29
C THR A 190 2.22 0.16 -11.66
N ASP A 191 2.52 1.41 -11.94
CA ASP A 191 3.13 1.92 -13.18
C ASP A 191 4.21 2.96 -12.87
N LEU A 192 5.46 2.53 -12.87
CA LEU A 192 6.61 3.41 -12.66
C LEU A 192 7.02 4.22 -13.90
N SER A 193 6.37 4.03 -15.05
CA SER A 193 6.68 4.80 -16.26
C SER A 193 6.13 6.23 -16.24
N GLY A 194 5.32 6.58 -15.23
CA GLY A 194 4.74 7.91 -15.07
C GLY A 194 3.55 8.20 -15.99
N VAL A 195 2.93 7.17 -16.55
CA VAL A 195 1.78 7.30 -17.45
C VAL A 195 0.47 7.33 -16.67
N GLY A 196 -0.30 8.39 -16.84
CA GLY A 196 -1.66 8.52 -16.31
C GLY A 196 -2.13 9.97 -16.31
N ASP A 197 -3.41 10.20 -16.56
CA ASP A 197 -4.02 11.54 -16.54
C ASP A 197 -3.84 12.21 -15.16
N SER A 198 -3.93 11.45 -14.07
CA SER A 198 -3.72 11.97 -12.71
C SER A 198 -2.29 12.46 -12.49
N ASN A 199 -1.28 11.85 -13.11
CA ASN A 199 0.11 12.34 -13.03
C ASN A 199 0.27 13.75 -13.63
N VAL A 200 -0.67 14.20 -14.47
CA VAL A 200 -0.71 15.56 -15.05
C VAL A 200 -1.66 16.46 -14.25
N PHE A 201 -2.91 16.03 -14.07
CA PHE A 201 -3.95 16.89 -13.49
C PHE A 201 -3.89 17.01 -11.96
N ASN A 202 -3.21 16.09 -11.28
CA ASN A 202 -2.99 16.12 -9.83
C ASN A 202 -1.56 16.53 -9.45
N ASP A 203 -0.71 16.83 -10.43
CA ASP A 203 0.60 17.41 -10.14
C ASP A 203 0.44 18.75 -9.40
N GLY A 204 1.16 18.90 -8.29
CA GLY A 204 0.99 20.00 -7.34
C GLY A 204 -0.34 20.04 -6.57
N ARG A 205 -1.20 19.01 -6.65
CA ARG A 205 -2.45 18.87 -5.87
C ARG A 205 -2.41 17.73 -4.85
N ASP A 206 -1.39 16.90 -4.92
CA ASP A 206 -1.08 15.81 -3.98
C ASP A 206 0.15 16.16 -3.13
N LEU A 207 0.32 15.49 -1.99
CA LEU A 207 1.50 15.52 -1.14
C LEU A 207 2.75 15.00 -1.87
N VAL A 208 2.55 14.05 -2.79
CA VAL A 208 3.62 13.45 -3.59
C VAL A 208 3.74 14.19 -4.92
N ASP A 209 4.94 14.65 -5.24
CA ASP A 209 5.26 15.27 -6.53
C ASP A 209 5.60 14.22 -7.61
N ASN A 210 5.27 14.51 -8.86
CA ASN A 210 5.52 13.61 -9.98
C ASN A 210 7.01 13.30 -10.22
N ASN A 211 7.91 14.26 -9.94
CA ASN A 211 9.36 14.07 -10.04
C ASN A 211 9.87 13.08 -8.99
N VAL A 212 9.27 13.07 -7.80
CA VAL A 212 9.55 12.09 -6.74
C VAL A 212 9.07 10.71 -7.17
N LEU A 213 7.83 10.62 -7.67
CA LEU A 213 7.22 9.34 -8.01
C LEU A 213 7.85 8.65 -9.23
N VAL A 214 8.23 9.41 -10.25
CA VAL A 214 8.72 8.86 -11.52
C VAL A 214 10.25 8.89 -11.59
N GLY A 215 10.87 10.05 -11.36
CA GLY A 215 12.30 10.26 -11.61
C GLY A 215 13.24 9.65 -10.57
N ALA A 216 12.92 9.82 -9.28
CA ALA A 216 13.72 9.21 -8.22
C ALA A 216 13.57 7.68 -8.22
N MET A 217 12.35 7.18 -8.42
CA MET A 217 12.06 5.74 -8.40
C MET A 217 12.71 5.01 -9.57
N SER A 218 12.70 5.59 -10.78
CA SER A 218 13.42 5.02 -11.94
C SER A 218 14.93 4.92 -11.71
N THR A 219 15.49 5.87 -10.94
CA THR A 219 16.94 5.93 -10.70
C THR A 219 17.38 5.00 -9.57
N LEU A 220 16.64 4.98 -8.46
CA LEU A 220 17.04 4.27 -7.24
C LEU A 220 16.58 2.81 -7.24
N TYR A 221 15.34 2.54 -7.68
CA TYR A 221 14.73 1.21 -7.60
C TYR A 221 14.90 0.39 -8.88
N ALA A 222 14.49 0.94 -10.03
CA ALA A 222 14.42 0.18 -11.30
C ALA A 222 15.79 -0.30 -11.82
N GLY A 223 16.88 0.36 -11.45
CA GLY A 223 18.23 -0.09 -11.77
C GLY A 223 18.57 -0.16 -13.26
N GLY A 224 17.90 0.64 -14.10
CA GLY A 224 18.10 0.68 -15.55
C GLY A 224 17.25 -0.31 -16.34
N VAL A 225 16.35 -1.06 -15.68
CA VAL A 225 15.32 -1.86 -16.35
C VAL A 225 14.29 -0.95 -17.02
N ASP A 226 13.73 -1.39 -18.14
CA ASP A 226 12.62 -0.69 -18.80
C ASP A 226 11.47 -0.50 -17.80
N LEU A 227 11.03 0.75 -17.61
CA LEU A 227 9.95 1.09 -16.69
C LEU A 227 8.61 0.43 -17.07
N LYS A 228 8.47 -0.12 -18.28
CA LYS A 228 7.32 -0.91 -18.71
C LYS A 228 7.52 -2.42 -18.63
N ASP A 229 8.64 -2.90 -18.09
CA ASP A 229 8.82 -4.31 -17.78
C ASP A 229 7.66 -4.79 -16.89
N GLY A 230 7.06 -5.93 -17.24
CA GLY A 230 5.82 -6.40 -16.62
C GLY A 230 5.96 -6.87 -15.17
N LEU A 231 7.18 -6.99 -14.62
CA LEU A 231 7.38 -7.25 -13.19
C LEU A 231 7.84 -5.99 -12.45
N LEU A 232 8.40 -5.00 -13.15
CA LEU A 232 8.67 -3.68 -12.58
C LEU A 232 7.39 -2.84 -12.50
N SER A 233 6.64 -2.74 -13.60
CA SER A 233 5.34 -2.07 -13.66
C SER A 233 4.27 -3.10 -14.00
N PRO A 234 3.73 -3.81 -13.00
CA PRO A 234 2.90 -4.98 -13.22
C PRO A 234 1.53 -4.67 -13.85
N ILE A 235 1.17 -3.40 -14.01
CA ILE A 235 0.06 -3.02 -14.89
C ILE A 235 0.25 -3.49 -16.34
N TYR A 236 1.50 -3.68 -16.78
CA TYR A 236 1.85 -4.16 -18.12
C TYR A 236 2.03 -5.67 -18.20
N ALA A 237 1.99 -6.40 -17.08
CA ALA A 237 2.03 -7.87 -17.12
C ALA A 237 0.73 -8.44 -17.69
N GLU A 238 0.87 -9.55 -18.42
CA GLU A 238 -0.25 -10.43 -18.72
C GLU A 238 -0.71 -11.13 -17.43
N LEU A 239 -2.01 -11.04 -17.15
CA LEU A 239 -2.64 -11.74 -16.03
C LEU A 239 -3.03 -13.14 -16.51
N SER A 240 -2.39 -14.16 -15.98
CA SER A 240 -2.68 -15.55 -16.35
C SER A 240 -3.69 -16.15 -15.38
N GLY A 241 -4.97 -16.06 -15.72
CA GLY A 241 -6.05 -16.72 -14.98
C GLY A 241 -6.70 -15.86 -13.89
N PRO A 242 -7.55 -16.48 -13.03
CA PRO A 242 -8.35 -15.75 -12.07
C PRO A 242 -7.47 -15.02 -11.06
N PHE A 243 -7.84 -13.78 -10.77
CA PHE A 243 -7.18 -12.93 -9.78
C PHE A 243 -7.97 -12.97 -8.45
N PRO A 244 -7.31 -12.87 -7.28
CA PRO A 244 -8.04 -12.77 -6.02
C PRO A 244 -9.04 -11.61 -6.01
N PRO A 245 -10.18 -11.74 -5.32
CA PRO A 245 -11.02 -10.60 -4.97
C PRO A 245 -10.17 -9.43 -4.47
N THR A 246 -10.32 -8.26 -5.10
CA THR A 246 -9.42 -7.13 -4.88
C THR A 246 -10.20 -5.85 -4.59
N VAL A 247 -9.82 -5.12 -3.54
CA VAL A 247 -10.28 -3.74 -3.29
C VAL A 247 -9.13 -2.76 -3.47
N ILE A 248 -9.39 -1.67 -4.18
CA ILE A 248 -8.42 -0.61 -4.47
C ILE A 248 -8.98 0.70 -3.89
N ASN A 249 -8.25 1.32 -2.98
CA ASN A 249 -8.62 2.60 -2.35
C ASN A 249 -7.72 3.72 -2.87
N THR A 250 -8.31 4.85 -3.28
CA THR A 250 -7.60 6.05 -3.76
C THR A 250 -8.45 7.31 -3.55
N GLY A 251 -7.92 8.47 -3.91
CA GLY A 251 -8.60 9.76 -3.79
C GLY A 251 -8.64 10.54 -5.10
N THR A 252 -9.54 11.52 -5.24
CA THR A 252 -9.61 12.31 -6.49
C THR A 252 -8.42 13.25 -6.70
N ARG A 253 -7.64 13.54 -5.65
CA ARG A 253 -6.39 14.31 -5.74
C ARG A 253 -5.14 13.45 -5.75
N ASP A 254 -5.29 12.13 -5.60
CA ASP A 254 -4.19 11.18 -5.61
C ASP A 254 -3.49 11.17 -6.97
N LEU A 255 -2.18 11.35 -6.98
CA LEU A 255 -1.34 11.31 -8.17
C LEU A 255 -1.39 9.93 -8.83
N LEU A 256 -1.65 8.87 -8.04
CA LEU A 256 -1.76 7.49 -8.49
C LEU A 256 -3.18 7.07 -8.90
N LEU A 257 -4.15 7.98 -8.89
CA LEU A 257 -5.55 7.70 -9.24
C LEU A 257 -5.68 6.98 -10.60
N SER A 258 -4.99 7.44 -11.65
CA SER A 258 -5.06 6.81 -12.97
C SER A 258 -4.55 5.37 -12.95
N GLN A 259 -3.53 5.08 -12.16
CA GLN A 259 -3.02 3.71 -12.04
C GLN A 259 -4.02 2.82 -11.30
N CYS A 260 -4.70 3.34 -10.27
CA CYS A 260 -5.78 2.65 -9.57
C CYS A 260 -6.96 2.33 -10.51
N VAL A 261 -7.38 3.31 -11.33
CA VAL A 261 -8.46 3.14 -12.32
C VAL A 261 -8.06 2.13 -13.40
N ARG A 262 -6.83 2.20 -13.91
CA ARG A 262 -6.32 1.25 -14.90
C ARG A 262 -6.23 -0.16 -14.33
N LEU A 263 -5.74 -0.32 -13.10
CA LEU A 263 -5.69 -1.61 -12.42
C LEU A 263 -7.10 -2.18 -12.24
N TYR A 264 -8.04 -1.37 -11.78
CA TYR A 264 -9.44 -1.76 -11.63
C TYR A 264 -10.01 -2.36 -12.92
N TRP A 265 -9.88 -1.65 -14.04
CA TRP A 265 -10.39 -2.15 -15.33
C TRP A 265 -9.66 -3.40 -15.79
N LYS A 266 -8.33 -3.44 -15.65
CA LYS A 266 -7.53 -4.62 -16.02
C LYS A 266 -7.97 -5.87 -15.24
N LEU A 267 -8.19 -5.77 -13.93
CA LEU A 267 -8.66 -6.88 -13.10
C LEU A 267 -10.10 -7.27 -13.43
N ARG A 268 -10.97 -6.28 -13.66
CA ARG A 268 -12.37 -6.51 -14.02
C ARG A 268 -12.52 -7.19 -15.38
N GLU A 269 -11.74 -6.78 -16.39
CA GLU A 269 -11.71 -7.38 -17.72
C GLU A 269 -11.15 -8.81 -17.70
N ALA A 270 -10.25 -9.11 -16.76
CA ALA A 270 -9.78 -10.47 -16.48
C ALA A 270 -10.81 -11.32 -15.70
N GLY A 271 -12.00 -10.79 -15.38
CA GLY A 271 -13.08 -11.49 -14.68
C GLY A 271 -12.95 -11.53 -13.15
N GLY A 272 -12.07 -10.72 -12.55
CA GLY A 272 -11.92 -10.63 -11.10
C GLY A 272 -13.07 -9.89 -10.39
N LYS A 273 -13.40 -10.29 -9.15
CA LYS A 273 -14.24 -9.50 -8.23
C LYS A 273 -13.42 -8.31 -7.74
N THR A 274 -13.62 -7.14 -8.34
CA THR A 274 -12.83 -5.94 -8.02
C THR A 274 -13.70 -4.76 -7.63
N GLU A 275 -13.34 -4.08 -6.54
CA GLU A 275 -13.93 -2.82 -6.10
C GLU A 275 -12.91 -1.68 -6.16
N LEU A 276 -13.34 -0.53 -6.65
CA LEU A 276 -12.57 0.71 -6.64
C LEU A 276 -13.29 1.73 -5.77
N LEU A 277 -12.63 2.16 -4.70
CA LEU A 277 -13.10 3.16 -3.76
C LEU A 277 -12.34 4.46 -4.02
N VAL A 278 -13.06 5.49 -4.49
CA VAL A 278 -12.49 6.81 -4.78
C VAL A 278 -13.11 7.84 -3.84
N SER A 279 -12.29 8.43 -2.98
CA SER A 279 -12.73 9.45 -2.02
C SER A 279 -12.52 10.87 -2.57
N GLU A 280 -13.57 11.69 -2.54
CA GLU A 280 -13.50 13.07 -3.03
C GLU A 280 -12.50 13.91 -2.24
N GLY A 281 -11.68 14.67 -2.96
CA GLY A 281 -10.68 15.59 -2.41
C GLY A 281 -9.53 14.94 -1.66
N MET A 282 -9.43 13.61 -1.63
CA MET A 282 -8.39 12.90 -0.91
C MET A 282 -7.09 12.74 -1.71
N TRP A 283 -5.96 12.81 -1.00
CA TRP A 283 -4.59 12.73 -1.50
C TRP A 283 -3.97 11.33 -1.31
N HIS A 284 -2.74 11.13 -1.77
CA HIS A 284 -2.00 9.88 -1.59
C HIS A 284 -1.81 9.54 -0.10
N GLY A 285 -2.30 8.38 0.34
CA GLY A 285 -2.12 7.92 1.72
C GLY A 285 -3.07 8.56 2.74
N PHE A 286 -4.13 9.26 2.31
CA PHE A 286 -5.12 9.86 3.23
C PHE A 286 -5.72 8.88 4.25
N ASN A 287 -5.67 7.57 3.97
CA ASN A 287 -6.13 6.53 4.88
C ASN A 287 -5.30 6.44 6.17
N TRP A 288 -4.07 6.98 6.19
CA TRP A 288 -3.21 7.07 7.38
C TRP A 288 -3.72 8.03 8.43
N GLU A 289 -4.59 8.97 8.06
CA GLU A 289 -5.18 9.90 9.00
C GLU A 289 -6.25 9.20 9.83
N LEU A 290 -5.92 8.95 11.10
CA LEU A 290 -6.73 8.13 11.99
C LEU A 290 -8.12 8.74 12.22
N GLU A 291 -8.17 10.06 12.42
CA GLU A 291 -9.36 10.82 12.78
C GLU A 291 -10.01 11.55 11.58
N LEU A 292 -9.48 11.35 10.36
CA LEU A 292 -10.05 11.91 9.14
C LEU A 292 -11.35 11.17 8.77
N PRO A 293 -12.50 11.84 8.68
CA PRO A 293 -13.79 11.18 8.37
C PRO A 293 -13.77 10.36 7.08
N GLU A 294 -13.14 10.87 6.02
CA GLU A 294 -12.96 10.18 4.74
C GLU A 294 -12.01 8.98 4.89
N GLY A 295 -10.91 9.12 5.63
CA GLY A 295 -9.98 8.04 5.94
C GLY A 295 -10.67 6.89 6.68
N ILE A 296 -11.43 7.20 7.73
CA ILE A 296 -12.23 6.22 8.48
C ILE A 296 -13.23 5.51 7.57
N ARG A 297 -13.96 6.26 6.72
CA ARG A 297 -14.94 5.69 5.78
C ARG A 297 -14.28 4.73 4.80
N ALA A 298 -13.14 5.13 4.24
CA ALA A 298 -12.36 4.33 3.31
C ALA A 298 -11.85 3.04 3.96
N ARG A 299 -11.20 3.12 5.14
CA ARG A 299 -10.73 1.95 5.89
C ARG A 299 -11.87 0.99 6.20
N LYS A 300 -13.01 1.49 6.70
CA LYS A 300 -14.20 0.65 6.97
C LYS A 300 -14.73 -0.05 5.72
N ALA A 301 -14.74 0.63 4.57
CA ALA A 301 -15.16 0.01 3.32
C ALA A 301 -14.19 -1.10 2.87
N VAL A 302 -12.88 -0.88 2.97
CA VAL A 302 -11.87 -1.91 2.71
C VAL A 302 -12.03 -3.10 3.66
N TYR A 303 -12.23 -2.86 4.96
CA TYR A 303 -12.44 -3.93 5.94
C TYR A 303 -13.71 -4.71 5.65
N SER A 304 -14.80 -4.03 5.30
CA SER A 304 -16.06 -4.67 4.91
C SER A 304 -15.89 -5.56 3.68
N PHE A 305 -15.08 -5.14 2.70
CA PHE A 305 -14.74 -5.98 1.55
C PHE A 305 -13.98 -7.23 2.00
N ILE A 306 -12.92 -7.05 2.80
CA ILE A 306 -12.09 -8.15 3.31
C ILE A 306 -12.96 -9.16 4.07
N THR A 307 -13.77 -8.71 5.02
CA THR A 307 -14.61 -9.61 5.82
C THR A 307 -15.68 -10.28 4.97
N SER A 308 -16.27 -9.60 3.99
CA SER A 308 -17.24 -10.23 3.07
C SER A 308 -16.63 -11.41 2.30
N VAL A 309 -15.37 -11.28 1.85
CA VAL A 309 -14.68 -12.36 1.15
C VAL A 309 -14.34 -13.50 2.12
N LEU A 310 -13.87 -13.19 3.33
CA LEU A 310 -13.56 -14.20 4.33
C LEU A 310 -14.80 -14.96 4.84
N ASP A 311 -15.96 -14.32 4.84
CA ASP A 311 -17.25 -14.90 5.27
C ASP A 311 -17.89 -15.80 4.22
N GLU A 312 -17.55 -15.61 2.93
CA GLU A 312 -18.02 -16.43 1.81
C GLU A 312 -17.28 -17.78 1.70
N MET A 313 -16.23 -18.01 2.51
CA MET A 313 -15.31 -19.16 2.44
C MET A 313 -15.50 -20.15 3.59
#